data_AF-A0A524PGV6-F1
#
_entry.id   AF-A0A524PGV6-F1
#
_cell.length_a   1.000
_cell.length_b   1.000
_cell.length_c   1.000
_cell.angle_alpha   90.00
_cell.angle_beta   90.00
_cell.angle_gamma   90.00
#
_symmetry.space_group_name_H-M   'P 1'
#
loop_
_entity.id
_entity.type
_entity.pdbx_description
1 polymer ?
#
loop_
_entity_poly.entity_id
_entity_poly.type
_entity_poly.pdbx_seq_one_letter_code
_entity_poly.pdbx_strand_id
1 'polypeptide(L)'
;MMQTPNALPDDGLFDITIIKRMRKGQMIRSLKMLYDGTILNHHKTDGYTGKNIKIDSDPLIHVEADGESLGHSPIEFDIIPGSLNVICGTCVTE
;
A
#
# COMPACT_ATOMS: atom_id res chain seq x y z
N MET A 1 -8.58 3.38 7.41
CA MET A 1 -8.02 2.01 7.35
C MET A 1 -6.51 2.15 7.24
N MET A 2 -5.76 1.26 7.86
CA MET A 2 -4.30 1.25 7.94
C MET A 2 -3.76 0.08 7.11
N GLN A 3 -3.88 0.17 5.78
CA GLN A 3 -3.37 -0.85 4.85
C GLN A 3 -1.83 -0.89 4.84
N THR A 4 -1.23 0.28 5.05
CA THR A 4 0.20 0.54 5.15
C THR A 4 0.45 1.31 6.44
N PRO A 5 0.47 0.64 7.60
CA PRO A 5 0.39 1.29 8.92
C PRO A 5 1.57 2.21 9.24
N ASN A 6 2.71 2.01 8.57
CA ASN A 6 3.94 2.76 8.80
C ASN A 6 4.17 3.87 7.76
N ALA A 7 3.21 4.10 6.85
CA ALA A 7 3.39 5.03 5.74
C ALA A 7 3.54 6.47 6.22
N LEU A 8 4.58 7.14 5.72
CA LEU A 8 4.82 8.55 5.94
C LEU A 8 4.60 9.31 4.63
N PRO A 9 3.83 10.41 4.63
CA PRO A 9 3.45 11.10 3.40
C PRO A 9 4.61 11.89 2.75
N ASP A 10 5.72 12.10 3.45
CA ASP A 10 6.78 13.04 3.08
C ASP A 10 8.19 12.44 3.03
N ASP A 11 8.36 11.15 3.33
CA ASP A 11 9.69 10.50 3.33
C ASP A 11 10.20 10.13 1.92
N GLY A 12 9.35 10.30 0.91
CA GLY A 12 9.67 10.02 -0.49
C GLY A 12 9.81 8.53 -0.78
N LEU A 13 9.10 7.68 -0.03
CA LEU A 13 8.96 6.24 -0.27
C LEU A 13 7.50 5.86 -0.51
N PHE A 14 7.29 4.80 -1.29
CA PHE A 14 6.04 4.06 -1.27
C PHE A 14 6.10 2.98 -0.20
N ASP A 15 5.04 2.86 0.58
CA ASP A 15 4.78 1.70 1.43
C ASP A 15 3.94 0.66 0.69
N ILE A 16 4.40 -0.58 0.70
CA ILE A 16 3.84 -1.67 -0.10
C ILE A 16 3.44 -2.80 0.84
N THR A 17 2.16 -3.15 0.83
CA THR A 17 1.65 -4.35 1.53
C THR A 17 1.27 -5.41 0.51
N ILE A 18 1.98 -6.53 0.51
CA ILE A 18 1.66 -7.68 -0.35
C ILE A 18 0.82 -8.68 0.43
N ILE A 19 -0.42 -8.93 -0.01
CA ILE A 19 -1.32 -9.91 0.62
C ILE A 19 -1.27 -11.22 -0.19
N LYS A 20 -0.69 -12.26 0.39
CA LYS A 20 -0.63 -13.61 -0.21
C LYS A 20 -2.02 -14.24 -0.26
N ARG A 21 -2.17 -15.24 -1.12
CA ARG A 21 -3.46 -15.95 -1.34
C ARG A 21 -4.13 -16.39 -0.03
N MET A 22 -5.35 -15.91 0.19
CA MET A 22 -6.20 -16.24 1.32
C MET A 22 -7.55 -16.79 0.84
N ARG A 23 -8.17 -17.63 1.68
CA ARG A 23 -9.59 -17.99 1.50
C ARG A 23 -10.46 -16.82 1.97
N LYS A 24 -11.66 -16.65 1.38
CA LYS A 24 -12.59 -15.54 1.72
C LYS A 24 -12.84 -15.39 3.22
N GLY A 25 -13.06 -16.49 3.94
CA GLY A 25 -13.26 -16.45 5.40
C GLY A 25 -12.02 -16.00 6.19
N GLN A 26 -10.81 -16.33 5.71
CA GLN A 26 -9.56 -15.84 6.32
C GLN A 26 -9.43 -14.33 6.10
N MET A 27 -9.70 -13.85 4.88
CA MET A 27 -9.67 -12.43 4.54
C MET A 27 -10.63 -11.61 5.41
N ILE A 28 -11.89 -12.05 5.58
CA ILE A 28 -12.88 -11.37 6.43
C ILE A 28 -12.41 -11.29 7.88
N ARG A 29 -11.73 -12.33 8.40
CA ARG A 29 -11.17 -12.30 9.76
C ARG A 29 -10.00 -11.31 9.87
N SER A 30 -9.16 -11.23 8.84
CA SER A 30 -8.01 -10.32 8.78
C SER A 30 -8.42 -8.85 8.54
N LEU A 31 -9.66 -8.56 8.12
CA LEU A 31 -10.15 -7.18 7.96
C LEU A 31 -10.01 -6.36 9.23
N LYS A 32 -10.19 -6.96 10.41
CA LYS A 32 -9.98 -6.26 11.69
C LYS A 32 -8.57 -5.69 11.81
N MET A 33 -7.57 -6.42 11.28
CA MET A 33 -6.16 -6.01 11.32
C MET A 33 -5.87 -4.79 10.43
N LEU A 34 -6.74 -4.49 9.45
CA LEU A 34 -6.67 -3.26 8.66
C LEU A 34 -7.22 -2.05 9.42
N TYR A 35 -8.03 -2.24 10.46
CA TYR A 35 -8.56 -1.14 11.26
C TYR A 35 -7.64 -0.79 12.42
N ASP A 36 -6.98 -1.78 13.03
CA ASP A 36 -6.07 -1.60 14.17
C ASP A 36 -4.59 -1.45 13.77
N GLY A 37 -4.27 -1.50 12.47
CA GLY A 37 -2.91 -1.32 11.95
C GLY A 37 -1.99 -2.53 12.13
N THR A 38 -2.49 -3.67 12.61
CA THR A 38 -1.67 -4.87 12.84
C THR A 38 -1.48 -5.74 11.60
N ILE A 39 -1.93 -5.28 10.43
CA ILE A 39 -1.95 -6.08 9.19
C ILE A 39 -0.60 -6.72 8.85
N LEU A 40 0.53 -6.06 9.14
CA LEU A 40 1.88 -6.57 8.86
C LEU A 40 2.31 -7.73 9.78
N ASN A 41 1.60 -7.97 10.89
CA ASN A 41 1.86 -9.12 11.77
C ASN A 41 1.24 -10.43 11.24
N HIS A 42 0.42 -10.36 10.19
CA HIS A 42 -0.22 -11.55 9.63
C HIS A 42 0.79 -12.35 8.80
N HIS A 43 0.99 -13.65 9.07
CA HIS A 43 1.91 -14.54 8.33
C HIS A 43 1.74 -14.64 6.78
N LYS A 44 0.72 -13.99 6.22
CA LYS A 44 0.42 -13.95 4.78
C LYS A 44 0.49 -12.53 4.21
N THR A 45 0.99 -11.58 4.98
CA THR A 45 1.25 -10.22 4.54
C THR A 45 2.74 -9.99 4.65
N ASP A 46 3.28 -9.32 3.65
CA ASP A 46 4.66 -8.84 3.68
C ASP A 46 4.60 -7.32 3.48
N GLY A 47 5.47 -6.59 4.18
CA GLY A 47 5.65 -5.15 4.04
C GLY A 47 6.98 -4.82 3.39
N TYR A 48 6.97 -3.87 2.46
CA TYR A 48 8.16 -3.35 1.79
C TYR A 48 8.07 -1.83 1.66
N THR A 49 9.22 -1.19 1.46
CA THR A 49 9.30 0.21 1.04
C THR A 49 10.17 0.33 -0.21
N GLY A 50 9.88 1.32 -1.06
CA GLY A 50 10.63 1.51 -2.31
C GLY A 50 10.31 2.82 -3.01
N LYS A 51 11.21 3.24 -3.91
CA LYS A 51 11.05 4.46 -4.72
C LYS A 51 10.56 4.19 -6.14
N ASN A 52 11.11 3.13 -6.73
CA ASN A 52 10.76 2.61 -8.04
C ASN A 52 10.22 1.20 -7.85
N ILE A 53 9.00 0.96 -8.33
CA ILE A 53 8.31 -0.32 -8.19
C ILE A 53 7.94 -0.79 -9.58
N LYS A 54 8.36 -2.01 -9.92
CA LYS A 54 7.89 -2.71 -11.11
C LYS A 54 7.06 -3.91 -10.70
N ILE A 55 5.84 -3.98 -11.21
CA ILE A 55 4.97 -5.14 -10.98
C ILE A 55 4.70 -5.80 -12.32
N ASP A 56 5.14 -7.05 -12.41
CA ASP A 56 4.94 -7.93 -13.56
C ASP A 56 4.29 -9.23 -13.08
N SER A 57 3.28 -9.71 -13.79
CA SER A 57 2.50 -10.86 -13.35
C SER A 57 1.88 -11.64 -14.50
N ASP A 58 1.80 -12.95 -14.29
CA ASP A 58 1.01 -13.88 -15.10
C ASP A 58 0.10 -14.70 -14.16
N PRO A 59 -1.25 -14.54 -14.24
CA PRO A 59 -1.98 -13.72 -15.19
C PRO A 59 -1.83 -12.22 -14.94
N LEU A 60 -2.21 -11.42 -15.95
CA LEU A 60 -2.26 -9.96 -15.85
C LEU A 60 -3.13 -9.54 -14.67
N ILE A 61 -2.63 -8.60 -13.87
CA ILE A 61 -3.38 -8.01 -12.76
C ILE A 61 -3.80 -6.59 -13.13
N HIS A 62 -5.04 -6.24 -12.78
CA HIS A 62 -5.56 -4.90 -13.01
C HIS A 62 -5.12 -3.93 -11.92
N VAL A 63 -5.03 -2.66 -12.30
CA VAL A 63 -4.64 -1.55 -11.42
C VAL A 63 -5.79 -0.57 -11.28
N GLU A 64 -5.95 -0.11 -10.04
CA GLU A 64 -6.80 1.01 -9.69
C GLU A 64 -5.97 2.01 -8.89
N ALA A 65 -6.10 3.30 -9.21
CA ALA A 65 -5.54 4.40 -8.44
C ALA A 65 -6.61 5.49 -8.29
N ASP A 66 -6.81 6.00 -7.08
CA ASP A 66 -7.79 7.04 -6.75
C ASP A 66 -9.22 6.79 -7.29
N GLY A 67 -9.60 5.50 -7.42
CA GLY A 67 -10.91 5.07 -7.92
C GLY A 67 -11.01 4.91 -9.44
N GLU A 68 -9.93 5.13 -10.18
CA GLU A 68 -9.87 4.98 -11.64
C GLU A 68 -9.10 3.72 -12.06
N SER A 69 -9.57 3.03 -13.10
CA SER A 69 -8.85 1.88 -13.66
C SER A 69 -7.78 2.32 -14.64
N LEU A 70 -6.53 1.89 -14.40
CA LEU A 70 -5.35 2.31 -15.17
C LEU A 70 -4.82 1.23 -16.14
N GLY A 71 -5.52 0.10 -16.27
CA GLY A 71 -5.11 -1.01 -17.15
C GLY A 71 -4.63 -2.23 -16.37
N HIS A 72 -3.49 -2.81 -16.77
CA HIS A 72 -2.95 -4.03 -16.18
C HIS A 72 -1.41 -4.11 -16.24
N SER A 73 -0.80 -5.06 -15.51
CA SER A 73 0.64 -5.36 -15.57
C SER A 73 1.16 -5.66 -16.98
N PRO A 74 2.43 -5.40 -17.32
CA PRO A 74 3.46 -4.79 -16.46
C PRO A 74 3.21 -3.30 -16.23
N ILE A 75 3.45 -2.88 -15.00
CA ILE A 75 3.27 -1.49 -14.53
C ILE A 75 4.50 -1.05 -13.75
N GLU A 76 4.82 0.23 -13.85
CA GLU A 76 5.92 0.86 -13.14
C GLU A 76 5.39 2.08 -12.37
N PHE A 77 5.82 2.21 -11.13
CA PHE A 77 5.52 3.35 -10.26
C PHE A 77 6.82 4.02 -9.84
N ASP A 78 6.85 5.34 -9.96
CA ASP A 78 7.94 6.19 -9.52
C ASP A 78 7.42 7.31 -8.63
N ILE A 79 8.15 7.57 -7.55
CA ILE A 79 7.81 8.64 -6.62
C ILE A 79 8.49 9.95 -7.01
N ILE A 80 7.74 11.04 -6.97
CA ILE A 80 8.25 12.40 -7.11
C ILE A 80 8.22 13.06 -5.73
N PRO A 81 9.32 12.99 -4.95
CA PRO A 81 9.33 13.45 -3.56
C PRO A 81 9.17 14.97 -3.48
N GLY A 82 8.35 15.45 -2.54
CA GLY A 82 8.15 16.88 -2.30
C GLY A 82 7.54 17.64 -3.48
N SER A 83 6.75 16.96 -4.33
CA SER A 83 6.16 17.56 -5.53
C SER A 83 5.08 18.61 -5.24
N LEU A 84 4.47 18.58 -4.06
CA LEU A 84 3.39 19.47 -3.66
C LEU A 84 3.66 20.07 -2.28
N ASN A 85 3.30 21.35 -2.11
CA ASN A 85 3.21 21.98 -0.79
C ASN A 85 1.78 21.87 -0.29
N VAL A 86 1.58 21.24 0.87
CA VAL A 86 0.25 20.97 1.43
C VAL A 86 0.11 21.67 2.78
N ILE A 87 -1.03 22.31 3.00
CA ILE A 87 -1.41 22.81 4.34
C ILE A 87 -1.94 21.61 5.12
N CYS A 88 -1.23 21.21 6.17
CA CYS A 88 -1.65 20.14 7.09
C CYS A 88 -1.93 20.71 8.48
N GLY A 89 -2.65 19.93 9.30
CA GLY A 89 -2.78 20.21 10.72
C GLY A 89 -1.42 20.12 11.44
N THR A 90 -1.36 20.56 12.69
CA THR A 90 -0.14 20.44 13.50
C THR A 90 0.31 18.98 13.57
N CYS A 91 1.50 18.67 13.05
CA CYS A 91 2.16 17.39 13.28
C CYS A 91 2.36 17.23 14.79
N VAL A 92 1.69 16.25 15.40
CA VAL A 92 2.03 15.82 16.76
C VAL A 92 3.29 14.99 16.62
N THR A 93 4.45 15.61 16.85
CA THR A 93 5.69 14.88 17.08
C THR A 93 5.57 14.22 18.45
N GLU A 94 5.46 12.89 18.50
CA GLU A 94 5.76 12.13 19.72
C GLU A 94 7.26 12.18 20.05
#